data_AF-A0A1E3P5X0-F1
#
_entry.id   AF-A0A1E3P5X0-F1
#
_cell.length_a   1.000
_cell.length_b   1.000
_cell.length_c   1.000
_cell.angle_alpha   90.00
_cell.angle_beta   90.00
_cell.angle_gamma   90.00
#
_symmetry.space_group_name_H-M   'P 1'
#
loop_
_entity.id
_entity.type
_entity.pdbx_description
1 polymer ?
#
loop_
_entity_poly.entity_id
_entity_poly.type
_entity_poly.pdbx_seq_one_letter_code
_entity_poly.pdbx_strand_id
1 'polypeptide(L)'
;MCVPKRSTEEAPAQDSKKQSTQFQDRTDVKQYFGPGIFDEKFRKDLTQTISDSEPYRWGTIKNLMDDTLLRNVRKEIENEIHFTKKETDIYKVFQSGDLANLSGLDWDDLSRLPSLFKLREALYSQEFRDFISEVTQSGKLSGTKTDMSINTYTKGCHLLTHDDVIGSRRVSFILYLPEPDKIWKEHYGGALRLFPSIVPNVPKIDPSAKLVPQFNQIAFFHVQPGLSFHDVEEVRVDKQRLSIQGWYHIPQPGEDGFIEGEQEKTEARSTLQQLESKELEVFDFPKEVRIPFSSHEVKYYENFEGLDKIDLEYLSKFLNPALLRLEEIKRLQKVFIDESLIEIKDLLNEELADELKKKIRNTELDEIMPKHQDEVEFPWKISLPPHKWRYLYMDGKQEEPLTKEGVTNSNLGPQEGPNFKLLAKTTKHESSLKLIELASFLKSTSFKKWLSLITDLVPISDQILIRRFRPGHDFKLATSINNEDSELDALLEATLSLTPSKGWESGELGGYELGMVTEDPEDGDEDDPAIYKSSKSEDDSVVVNNQASWNHFSLMLRDPSVLKFIKYVSYNAKGSRWDISCQWNVKTKGEDEEDDK
;
A
#
# COMPACT_ATOMS: atom_id res chain seq x y z
N MET A 1 4.27 49.28 -42.71
CA MET A 1 3.67 49.19 -44.06
C MET A 1 3.43 47.74 -44.38
N CYS A 2 2.26 47.45 -44.97
CA CYS A 2 1.79 46.11 -45.34
C CYS A 2 2.62 45.44 -46.45
N VAL A 3 2.80 44.12 -46.25
CA VAL A 3 2.97 42.93 -47.13
C VAL A 3 3.12 43.10 -48.66
N PRO A 4 3.80 42.16 -49.35
CA PRO A 4 3.04 41.02 -49.90
C PRO A 4 3.71 39.63 -49.80
N LYS A 5 2.83 38.61 -49.67
CA LYS A 5 3.07 37.16 -49.68
C LYS A 5 3.65 36.67 -51.01
N ARG A 6 4.44 35.57 -50.96
CA ARG A 6 4.63 34.65 -52.08
C ARG A 6 4.43 33.20 -51.63
N SER A 7 3.74 32.47 -52.48
CA SER A 7 3.21 31.11 -52.40
C SER A 7 4.31 30.03 -52.40
N THR A 8 4.18 29.05 -51.51
CA THR A 8 4.91 27.78 -51.52
C THR A 8 4.23 26.78 -52.45
N GLU A 9 5.01 26.22 -53.38
CA GLU A 9 4.63 25.08 -54.23
C GLU A 9 4.58 23.79 -53.40
N GLU A 10 3.53 23.00 -53.60
CA GLU A 10 3.37 21.66 -53.04
C GLU A 10 4.22 20.63 -53.81
N ALA A 11 5.03 19.86 -53.09
CA ALA A 11 5.64 18.64 -53.59
C ALA A 11 4.70 17.45 -53.33
N PRO A 12 4.66 16.43 -54.21
CA PRO A 12 3.59 15.42 -54.21
C PRO A 12 3.73 14.45 -53.03
N ALA A 13 2.61 14.19 -52.36
CA ALA A 13 2.49 13.20 -51.29
C ALA A 13 2.89 11.81 -51.80
N GLN A 14 3.90 11.20 -51.17
CA GLN A 14 4.16 9.78 -51.29
C GLN A 14 3.09 9.03 -50.50
N ASP A 15 2.29 8.29 -51.25
CA ASP A 15 1.21 7.42 -50.80
C ASP A 15 1.80 6.22 -50.04
N SER A 16 2.07 6.37 -48.74
CA SER A 16 2.41 5.25 -47.87
C SER A 16 1.14 4.43 -47.64
N LYS A 17 0.96 3.36 -48.42
CA LYS A 17 -0.08 2.35 -48.22
C LYS A 17 -0.06 1.86 -46.76
N LYS A 18 -0.97 2.37 -45.93
CA LYS A 18 -1.34 1.75 -44.66
C LYS A 18 -1.90 0.36 -44.98
N GLN A 19 -1.08 -0.68 -44.81
CA GLN A 19 -1.57 -2.05 -44.85
C GLN A 19 -2.43 -2.30 -43.60
N SER A 20 -3.57 -2.94 -43.82
CA SER A 20 -4.56 -3.36 -42.83
C SER A 20 -3.92 -3.99 -41.59
N THR A 21 -4.25 -3.47 -40.40
CA THR A 21 -3.91 -4.06 -39.09
C THR A 21 -4.69 -5.34 -38.79
N GLN A 22 -5.61 -5.74 -39.65
CA GLN A 22 -6.33 -7.01 -39.54
C GLN A 22 -5.65 -8.08 -40.37
N PHE A 23 -5.31 -9.19 -39.72
CA PHE A 23 -5.05 -10.46 -40.39
C PHE A 23 -6.25 -10.76 -41.32
N GLN A 24 -6.02 -10.78 -42.63
CA GLN A 24 -7.02 -11.21 -43.61
C GLN A 24 -7.17 -12.74 -43.67
N ASP A 25 -6.31 -13.47 -42.98
CA ASP A 25 -6.38 -14.93 -42.84
C ASP A 25 -7.02 -15.29 -41.50
N ARG A 26 -8.21 -15.88 -41.53
CA ARG A 26 -8.75 -16.62 -40.37
C ARG A 26 -7.95 -17.91 -40.21
N THR A 27 -6.66 -17.79 -39.90
CA THR A 27 -5.88 -18.88 -39.32
C THR A 27 -6.59 -19.33 -38.06
N ASP A 28 -6.77 -20.64 -37.87
CA ASP A 28 -7.46 -21.20 -36.70
C ASP A 28 -6.74 -20.77 -35.42
N VAL A 29 -7.24 -19.74 -34.74
CA VAL A 29 -6.63 -19.15 -33.53
C VAL A 29 -6.43 -20.20 -32.45
N LYS A 30 -7.21 -21.28 -32.47
CA LYS A 30 -7.09 -22.42 -31.56
C LYS A 30 -5.72 -23.11 -31.63
N GLN A 31 -5.00 -23.01 -32.76
CA GLN A 31 -3.66 -23.58 -32.90
C GLN A 31 -2.62 -22.93 -31.97
N TYR A 32 -2.89 -21.73 -31.46
CA TYR A 32 -2.00 -21.03 -30.55
C TYR A 32 -2.19 -21.45 -29.09
N PHE A 33 -3.22 -22.25 -28.80
CA PHE A 33 -3.51 -22.76 -27.47
C PHE A 33 -3.04 -24.21 -27.31
N GLY A 34 -2.87 -24.62 -26.05
CA GLY A 34 -2.59 -26.00 -25.70
C GLY A 34 -3.70 -26.96 -26.13
N PRO A 35 -3.39 -28.26 -26.25
CA PRO A 35 -4.37 -29.25 -26.67
C PRO A 35 -5.51 -29.38 -25.65
N GLY A 36 -6.75 -29.45 -26.15
CA GLY A 36 -7.94 -29.71 -25.35
C GLY A 36 -8.52 -28.52 -24.58
N ILE A 37 -7.93 -27.32 -24.69
CA ILE A 37 -8.42 -26.10 -24.00
C ILE A 37 -9.86 -25.76 -24.37
N PHE A 38 -10.26 -26.02 -25.62
CA PHE A 38 -11.61 -25.73 -26.12
C PHE A 38 -12.57 -26.93 -26.04
N ASP A 39 -12.14 -28.07 -25.50
CA ASP A 39 -12.96 -29.26 -25.39
C ASP A 39 -14.16 -29.00 -24.47
N GLU A 40 -15.34 -29.50 -24.85
CA GLU A 40 -16.58 -29.27 -24.09
C GLU A 40 -16.48 -29.81 -22.65
N LYS A 41 -15.84 -30.96 -22.47
CA LYS A 41 -15.63 -31.54 -21.14
C LYS A 41 -14.72 -30.64 -20.28
N PHE A 42 -13.61 -30.19 -20.84
CA PHE A 42 -12.66 -29.32 -20.13
C PHE A 42 -13.33 -28.01 -19.70
N ARG A 43 -14.11 -27.40 -20.59
CA ARG A 43 -14.90 -26.19 -20.28
C ARG A 43 -15.86 -26.42 -19.12
N LYS A 44 -16.70 -27.46 -19.17
CA LYS A 44 -17.66 -27.77 -18.10
C LYS A 44 -16.99 -28.04 -16.75
N ASP A 45 -15.92 -28.83 -16.75
CA ASP A 45 -15.18 -29.16 -15.53
C ASP A 45 -14.54 -27.89 -14.93
N LEU A 46 -13.98 -27.01 -15.77
CA LEU A 46 -13.39 -25.75 -15.35
C LEU A 46 -14.43 -24.75 -14.83
N THR A 47 -15.58 -24.60 -15.50
CA THR A 47 -16.70 -23.76 -15.04
C THR A 47 -17.17 -24.19 -13.65
N GLN A 48 -17.31 -25.51 -13.43
CA GLN A 48 -17.70 -26.03 -12.11
C GLN A 48 -16.62 -25.73 -11.06
N THR A 49 -15.35 -25.96 -11.40
CA THR A 49 -14.21 -25.70 -10.49
C THR A 49 -14.14 -24.22 -10.08
N ILE A 50 -14.39 -23.28 -11.00
CA ILE A 50 -14.42 -21.83 -10.73
C ILE A 50 -15.65 -21.46 -9.91
N SER A 51 -16.80 -22.09 -10.16
CA SER A 51 -18.02 -21.84 -9.39
C SER A 51 -17.88 -22.28 -7.93
N ASP A 52 -17.10 -23.33 -7.68
CA ASP A 52 -16.86 -23.91 -6.35
C ASP A 52 -15.59 -23.37 -5.67
N SER A 53 -14.88 -22.43 -6.32
CA SER A 53 -13.63 -21.90 -5.79
C SER A 53 -13.85 -20.91 -4.66
N GLU A 54 -12.94 -20.91 -3.70
CA GLU A 54 -12.88 -19.97 -2.58
C GLU A 54 -11.55 -19.17 -2.65
N PRO A 55 -11.48 -17.93 -2.13
CA PRO A 55 -12.52 -17.21 -1.37
C PRO A 55 -13.55 -16.43 -2.20
N TYR A 56 -13.36 -16.39 -3.52
CA TYR A 56 -14.30 -15.88 -4.52
C TYR A 56 -14.07 -16.67 -5.81
N ARG A 57 -14.76 -16.33 -6.89
CA ARG A 57 -14.68 -17.10 -8.15
C ARG A 57 -13.37 -16.82 -8.89
N TRP A 58 -12.47 -17.80 -8.91
CA TRP A 58 -11.18 -17.72 -9.58
C TRP A 58 -10.81 -19.06 -10.23
N GLY A 59 -9.99 -18.99 -11.27
CA GLY A 59 -9.59 -20.14 -12.07
C GLY A 59 -8.10 -20.14 -12.39
N THR A 60 -7.59 -21.32 -12.74
CA THR A 60 -6.24 -21.48 -13.29
C THR A 60 -6.22 -22.56 -14.35
N ILE A 61 -5.43 -22.36 -15.39
CA ILE A 61 -5.19 -23.34 -16.45
C ILE A 61 -3.68 -23.51 -16.61
N LYS A 62 -3.21 -24.75 -16.65
CA LYS A 62 -1.81 -25.09 -16.95
C LYS A 62 -1.67 -25.45 -18.41
N ASN A 63 -0.51 -25.15 -18.99
CA ASN A 63 -0.21 -25.36 -20.41
C ASN A 63 -1.25 -24.68 -21.31
N LEU A 64 -1.57 -23.42 -21.01
CA LEU A 64 -2.61 -22.66 -21.72
C LEU A 64 -2.28 -22.48 -23.20
N MET A 65 -1.07 -22.01 -23.49
CA MET A 65 -0.62 -21.65 -24.82
C MET A 65 0.16 -22.80 -25.46
N ASP A 66 0.28 -22.79 -26.78
CA ASP A 66 1.29 -23.59 -27.48
C ASP A 66 2.68 -23.31 -26.88
N ASP A 67 3.40 -24.38 -26.53
CA ASP A 67 4.67 -24.29 -25.81
C ASP A 67 5.75 -23.60 -26.65
N THR A 68 5.75 -23.83 -27.97
CA THR A 68 6.71 -23.20 -28.89
C THR A 68 6.46 -21.70 -28.97
N LEU A 69 5.20 -21.29 -29.15
CA LEU A 69 4.79 -19.89 -29.15
C LEU A 69 5.23 -19.19 -27.85
N LEU A 70 4.88 -19.74 -26.69
CA LEU A 70 5.15 -19.06 -25.43
C LEU A 70 6.64 -18.98 -25.08
N ARG A 71 7.44 -19.99 -25.48
CA ARG A 71 8.91 -19.91 -25.38
C ARG A 71 9.49 -18.82 -26.26
N ASN A 72 8.93 -18.62 -27.47
CA ASN A 72 9.36 -17.53 -28.34
C ASN A 72 8.96 -16.17 -27.78
N VAL A 73 7.75 -16.02 -27.24
CA VAL A 73 7.32 -14.81 -26.51
C VAL A 73 8.30 -14.47 -25.39
N ARG A 74 8.67 -15.46 -24.56
CA ARG A 74 9.64 -15.24 -23.48
C ARG A 74 10.98 -14.72 -24.02
N LYS A 75 11.52 -15.36 -25.07
CA LYS A 75 12.79 -14.94 -25.68
C LYS A 75 12.72 -13.53 -26.26
N GLU A 76 11.61 -13.18 -26.91
CA GLU A 76 11.36 -11.83 -27.43
C GLU A 76 11.39 -10.82 -26.27
N ILE A 77 10.67 -11.08 -25.18
CA ILE A 77 10.67 -10.20 -24.00
C ILE A 77 12.08 -10.05 -23.41
N GLU A 78 12.82 -11.14 -23.23
CA GLU A 78 14.17 -11.12 -22.64
C GLU A 78 15.19 -10.36 -23.50
N ASN A 79 15.03 -10.36 -24.83
CA ASN A 79 15.97 -9.72 -25.75
C ASN A 79 15.62 -8.27 -26.10
N GLU A 80 14.33 -7.95 -26.14
CA GLU A 80 13.83 -6.71 -26.74
C GLU A 80 13.24 -5.73 -25.72
N ILE A 81 12.83 -6.20 -24.53
CA ILE A 81 12.16 -5.36 -23.54
C ILE A 81 13.11 -5.02 -22.38
N HIS A 82 13.29 -3.72 -22.16
CA HIS A 82 13.97 -3.21 -20.97
C HIS A 82 12.96 -2.96 -19.85
N PHE A 83 13.31 -3.38 -18.63
CA PHE A 83 12.48 -3.17 -17.45
C PHE A 83 13.08 -2.12 -16.53
N THR A 84 12.24 -1.22 -16.05
CA THR A 84 12.61 -0.19 -15.06
C THR A 84 11.95 -0.50 -13.73
N LYS A 85 12.72 -0.40 -12.64
CA LYS A 85 12.18 -0.53 -11.28
C LYS A 85 11.22 0.64 -11.02
N LYS A 86 9.98 0.33 -10.61
CA LYS A 86 9.05 1.28 -10.01
C LYS A 86 8.69 0.81 -8.60
N GLU A 87 8.62 1.76 -7.69
CA GLU A 87 8.32 1.52 -6.29
C GLU A 87 7.41 2.65 -5.80
N THR A 88 6.22 2.27 -5.33
CA THR A 88 5.21 3.16 -4.73
C THR A 88 5.07 2.79 -3.25
N ASP A 89 4.00 3.18 -2.57
CA ASP A 89 3.65 2.62 -1.26
C ASP A 89 3.21 1.14 -1.39
N ILE A 90 2.34 0.83 -2.35
CA ILE A 90 1.65 -0.46 -2.52
C ILE A 90 2.45 -1.52 -3.28
N TYR A 91 3.44 -1.15 -4.10
CA TYR A 91 4.22 -2.13 -4.86
C TYR A 91 5.70 -1.81 -5.01
N LYS A 92 6.47 -2.83 -5.39
CA LYS A 92 7.82 -2.74 -5.94
C LYS A 92 7.92 -3.75 -7.06
N VAL A 93 8.06 -3.29 -8.29
CA VAL A 93 8.01 -4.13 -9.49
C VAL A 93 8.92 -3.56 -10.59
N PHE A 94 9.40 -4.42 -11.49
CA PHE A 94 10.07 -3.97 -12.70
C PHE A 94 9.08 -4.05 -13.85
N GLN A 95 8.67 -2.88 -14.36
CA GLN A 95 7.71 -2.76 -15.45
C GLN A 95 8.43 -2.46 -16.76
N SER A 96 7.93 -2.98 -17.88
CA SER A 96 8.29 -2.47 -19.20
C SER A 96 7.77 -1.03 -19.30
N GLY A 97 8.63 -0.03 -19.54
CA GLY A 97 8.37 1.44 -19.48
C GLY A 97 7.18 1.97 -20.31
N ASP A 98 7.36 2.95 -21.20
CA ASP A 98 6.29 3.53 -22.09
C ASP A 98 5.59 2.49 -23.01
N LEU A 99 5.98 1.22 -22.90
CA LEU A 99 5.34 0.01 -23.39
C LEU A 99 4.18 -0.50 -22.52
N ALA A 100 3.87 0.17 -21.40
CA ALA A 100 2.89 -0.25 -20.39
C ALA A 100 1.49 -0.57 -20.97
N ASN A 101 1.19 0.02 -22.12
CA ASN A 101 0.07 -0.35 -22.96
C ASN A 101 0.59 -0.91 -24.28
N LEU A 102 0.57 -2.24 -24.47
CA LEU A 102 0.87 -2.90 -25.76
C LEU A 102 -0.05 -2.43 -26.92
N SER A 103 -1.06 -1.60 -26.63
CA SER A 103 -1.91 -0.89 -27.58
C SER A 103 -1.26 0.36 -28.19
N GLY A 104 -0.22 0.93 -27.54
CA GLY A 104 0.49 2.14 -27.96
C GLY A 104 1.81 1.91 -28.72
N LEU A 105 2.20 0.66 -28.94
CA LEU A 105 3.40 0.34 -29.72
C LEU A 105 3.24 0.68 -31.20
N ASP A 106 4.22 1.39 -31.76
CA ASP A 106 4.29 1.61 -33.20
C ASP A 106 4.58 0.28 -33.94
N TRP A 107 4.23 0.23 -35.22
CA TRP A 107 4.40 -0.94 -36.08
C TRP A 107 5.85 -1.43 -36.15
N ASP A 108 6.82 -0.51 -36.04
CA ASP A 108 8.23 -0.85 -35.99
C ASP A 108 8.59 -1.70 -34.75
N ASP A 109 7.94 -1.47 -33.60
CA ASP A 109 8.15 -2.23 -32.37
C ASP A 109 7.43 -3.59 -32.40
N LEU A 110 6.20 -3.63 -32.93
CA LEU A 110 5.46 -4.89 -33.10
C LEU A 110 6.13 -5.85 -34.10
N SER A 111 6.89 -5.32 -35.07
CA SER A 111 7.67 -6.14 -36.01
C SER A 111 8.80 -6.93 -35.33
N ARG A 112 9.34 -6.42 -34.22
CA ARG A 112 10.40 -7.06 -33.42
C ARG A 112 9.86 -8.08 -32.42
N LEU A 113 8.56 -8.01 -32.12
CA LEU A 113 7.85 -8.83 -31.13
C LEU A 113 6.71 -9.67 -31.75
N PRO A 114 6.96 -10.42 -32.85
CA PRO A 114 5.89 -11.07 -33.61
C PRO A 114 5.18 -12.19 -32.85
N SER A 115 5.86 -12.88 -31.93
CA SER A 115 5.23 -13.92 -31.10
C SER A 115 4.37 -13.30 -30.01
N LEU A 116 4.83 -12.20 -29.39
CA LEU A 116 4.03 -11.45 -28.42
C LEU A 116 2.76 -10.87 -29.05
N PHE A 117 2.85 -10.34 -30.27
CA PHE A 117 1.68 -9.92 -31.03
C PHE A 117 0.69 -11.08 -31.24
N LYS A 118 1.16 -12.25 -31.69
CA LYS A 118 0.31 -13.46 -31.83
C LYS A 118 -0.34 -13.88 -30.52
N LEU A 119 0.39 -13.80 -29.40
CA LEU A 119 -0.14 -14.08 -28.07
C LEU A 119 -1.30 -13.13 -27.73
N ARG A 120 -1.12 -11.82 -27.92
CA ARG A 120 -2.17 -10.81 -27.67
C ARG A 120 -3.42 -11.10 -28.52
N GLU A 121 -3.24 -11.32 -29.83
CA GLU A 121 -4.35 -11.62 -30.73
C GLU A 121 -5.08 -12.92 -30.34
N ALA A 122 -4.35 -13.94 -29.88
CA ALA A 122 -4.95 -15.18 -29.37
C ALA A 122 -5.75 -14.94 -28.08
N LEU A 123 -5.20 -14.20 -27.12
CA LEU A 123 -5.87 -13.90 -25.85
C LEU A 123 -7.11 -13.00 -26.02
N TYR A 124 -7.12 -12.08 -26.98
CA TYR A 124 -8.29 -11.21 -27.24
C TYR A 124 -9.19 -11.70 -28.39
N SER A 125 -8.93 -12.89 -28.92
CA SER A 125 -9.77 -13.51 -29.95
C SER A 125 -11.19 -13.75 -29.43
N GLN A 126 -12.16 -13.78 -30.36
CA GLN A 126 -13.56 -14.06 -29.99
C GLN A 126 -13.70 -15.44 -29.34
N GLU A 127 -13.01 -16.45 -29.86
CA GLU A 127 -13.04 -17.83 -29.35
C GLU A 127 -12.55 -17.91 -27.89
N PHE A 128 -11.45 -17.22 -27.56
CA PHE A 128 -10.92 -17.25 -26.21
C PHE A 128 -11.71 -16.35 -25.25
N ARG A 129 -12.21 -15.19 -25.72
CA ARG A 129 -13.12 -14.35 -24.92
C ARG A 129 -14.43 -15.06 -24.58
N ASP A 130 -15.02 -15.77 -25.54
CA ASP A 130 -16.23 -16.57 -25.27
C ASP A 130 -15.91 -17.71 -24.29
N PHE A 131 -14.74 -18.36 -24.41
CA PHE A 131 -14.27 -19.35 -23.43
C PHE A 131 -14.14 -18.75 -22.01
N ILE A 132 -13.43 -17.62 -21.86
CA ILE A 132 -13.25 -16.97 -20.55
C ILE A 132 -14.60 -16.52 -19.97
N SER A 133 -15.45 -15.91 -20.79
CA SER A 133 -16.81 -15.49 -20.41
C SER A 133 -17.65 -16.67 -19.91
N GLU A 134 -17.60 -17.82 -20.60
CA GLU A 134 -18.31 -19.04 -20.23
C GLU A 134 -17.83 -19.60 -18.88
N VAL A 135 -16.51 -19.75 -18.70
CA VAL A 135 -15.96 -20.42 -17.51
C VAL A 135 -15.97 -19.55 -16.26
N THR A 136 -15.88 -18.23 -16.41
CA THR A 136 -15.96 -17.27 -15.29
C THR A 136 -17.38 -16.79 -14.99
N GLN A 137 -18.31 -16.97 -15.93
CA GLN A 137 -19.65 -16.39 -15.88
C GLN A 137 -19.64 -14.86 -15.74
N SER A 138 -18.65 -14.18 -16.34
CA SER A 138 -18.47 -12.72 -16.25
C SER A 138 -19.38 -11.91 -17.18
N GLY A 139 -20.13 -12.57 -18.07
CA GLY A 139 -20.74 -11.90 -19.22
C GLY A 139 -19.71 -11.58 -20.31
N LYS A 140 -20.16 -10.92 -21.38
CA LYS A 140 -19.35 -10.67 -22.59
C LYS A 140 -18.12 -9.80 -22.30
N LEU A 141 -17.10 -9.89 -23.15
CA LEU A 141 -15.81 -9.24 -22.96
C LEU A 141 -15.41 -8.47 -24.22
N SER A 142 -14.86 -7.26 -24.04
CA SER A 142 -14.35 -6.44 -25.13
C SER A 142 -13.21 -7.14 -25.87
N GLY A 143 -13.23 -7.10 -27.20
CA GLY A 143 -12.13 -7.57 -28.05
C GLY A 143 -11.25 -6.43 -28.55
N THR A 144 -11.76 -5.20 -28.53
CA THR A 144 -11.07 -3.99 -29.01
C THR A 144 -10.30 -3.27 -27.91
N LYS A 145 -10.81 -3.23 -26.67
CA LYS A 145 -10.11 -2.67 -25.52
C LYS A 145 -9.16 -3.72 -24.93
N THR A 146 -7.97 -3.79 -25.52
CA THR A 146 -6.88 -4.65 -25.05
C THR A 146 -6.07 -3.94 -23.96
N ASP A 147 -5.82 -4.62 -22.84
CA ASP A 147 -5.09 -4.08 -21.69
C ASP A 147 -4.16 -5.17 -21.16
N MET A 148 -2.87 -5.05 -21.49
CA MET A 148 -1.83 -6.01 -21.14
C MET A 148 -0.54 -5.29 -20.79
N SER A 149 0.05 -5.64 -19.66
CA SER A 149 1.36 -5.17 -19.22
C SER A 149 2.29 -6.34 -18.90
N ILE A 150 3.59 -6.11 -19.09
CA ILE A 150 4.64 -7.11 -18.87
C ILE A 150 5.46 -6.67 -17.67
N ASN A 151 5.51 -7.53 -16.66
CA ASN A 151 6.15 -7.23 -15.39
C ASN A 151 7.08 -8.36 -14.98
N THR A 152 8.21 -8.01 -14.39
CA THR A 152 9.11 -8.96 -13.74
C THR A 152 9.23 -8.64 -12.25
N TYR A 153 9.01 -9.66 -11.42
CA TYR A 153 9.22 -9.57 -9.98
C TYR A 153 10.55 -10.25 -9.66
N THR A 154 11.49 -9.47 -9.12
CA THR A 154 12.80 -9.94 -8.65
C THR A 154 12.85 -9.91 -7.13
N LYS A 155 13.99 -10.26 -6.51
CA LYS A 155 14.11 -10.30 -5.06
C LYS A 155 13.65 -8.98 -4.41
N GLY A 156 12.70 -9.05 -3.48
CA GLY A 156 12.12 -7.88 -2.81
C GLY A 156 10.90 -7.27 -3.51
N CYS A 157 10.63 -7.63 -4.77
CA CYS A 157 9.43 -7.20 -5.47
C CYS A 157 8.18 -7.84 -4.88
N HIS A 158 7.12 -7.03 -4.78
CA HIS A 158 5.82 -7.37 -4.19
C HIS A 158 4.75 -6.43 -4.75
N LEU A 159 3.48 -6.84 -4.62
CA LEU A 159 2.30 -6.00 -4.83
C LEU A 159 1.34 -6.35 -3.70
N LEU A 160 0.93 -5.37 -2.90
CA LEU A 160 0.13 -5.58 -1.70
C LEU A 160 -1.37 -5.73 -2.04
N THR A 161 -2.20 -5.91 -1.00
CA THR A 161 -3.61 -6.26 -1.13
C THR A 161 -4.41 -5.16 -1.85
N HIS A 162 -5.06 -5.52 -2.95
CA HIS A 162 -5.94 -4.68 -3.77
C HIS A 162 -7.01 -5.57 -4.43
N ASP A 163 -8.04 -4.99 -5.07
CA ASP A 163 -9.17 -5.73 -5.63
C ASP A 163 -9.33 -5.65 -7.16
N ASP A 164 -8.46 -4.91 -7.84
CA ASP A 164 -8.44 -4.67 -9.29
C ASP A 164 -9.64 -3.88 -9.86
N VAL A 165 -10.44 -3.24 -9.00
CA VAL A 165 -11.68 -2.57 -9.41
C VAL A 165 -11.38 -1.16 -9.92
N ILE A 166 -10.95 -1.08 -11.18
CA ILE A 166 -10.58 0.18 -11.86
C ILE A 166 -11.32 0.27 -13.21
N GLY A 167 -12.01 1.40 -13.43
CA GLY A 167 -12.70 1.72 -14.68
C GLY A 167 -13.61 0.59 -15.17
N SER A 168 -13.36 0.12 -16.40
CA SER A 168 -14.18 -0.91 -17.05
C SER A 168 -13.62 -2.34 -16.98
N ARG A 169 -12.69 -2.63 -16.05
CA ARG A 169 -12.12 -3.98 -15.89
C ARG A 169 -13.20 -4.97 -15.45
N ARG A 170 -13.25 -6.15 -16.09
CA ARG A 170 -14.24 -7.20 -15.85
C ARG A 170 -13.62 -8.54 -15.47
N VAL A 171 -12.54 -8.95 -16.12
CA VAL A 171 -11.80 -10.18 -15.75
C VAL A 171 -10.31 -9.86 -15.72
N SER A 172 -9.67 -10.06 -14.56
CA SER A 172 -8.21 -10.00 -14.43
C SER A 172 -7.60 -11.33 -14.85
N PHE A 173 -6.45 -11.28 -15.50
CA PHE A 173 -5.65 -12.47 -15.77
C PHE A 173 -4.15 -12.21 -15.62
N ILE A 174 -3.42 -13.26 -15.27
CA ILE A 174 -1.97 -13.27 -15.15
C ILE A 174 -1.45 -14.55 -15.80
N LEU A 175 -0.78 -14.41 -16.94
CA LEU A 175 -0.04 -15.48 -17.59
C LEU A 175 1.39 -15.49 -17.07
N TYR A 176 1.82 -16.63 -16.54
CA TYR A 176 3.11 -16.80 -15.91
C TYR A 176 4.16 -17.33 -16.89
N LEU A 177 5.29 -16.61 -16.95
CA LEU A 177 6.45 -16.98 -17.72
C LEU A 177 7.71 -17.02 -16.83
N PRO A 178 7.77 -17.74 -15.69
CA PRO A 178 9.06 -18.07 -15.07
C PRO A 178 9.87 -19.02 -15.96
N GLU A 179 11.16 -19.23 -15.64
CA GLU A 179 12.07 -20.01 -16.49
C GLU A 179 11.46 -21.37 -16.89
N PRO A 180 11.31 -21.65 -18.20
CA PRO A 180 10.73 -22.91 -18.65
C PRO A 180 11.64 -24.08 -18.23
N ASP A 181 11.06 -25.27 -18.13
CA ASP A 181 11.76 -26.50 -17.72
C ASP A 181 12.29 -26.50 -16.27
N LYS A 182 12.04 -25.42 -15.51
CA LYS A 182 12.30 -25.36 -14.07
C LYS A 182 11.01 -25.14 -13.28
N ILE A 183 10.96 -25.76 -12.11
CA ILE A 183 9.84 -25.59 -11.18
C ILE A 183 10.08 -24.32 -10.36
N TRP A 184 9.12 -23.39 -10.40
CA TRP A 184 9.07 -22.29 -9.44
C TRP A 184 8.61 -22.85 -8.10
N LYS A 185 9.44 -22.70 -7.07
CA LYS A 185 9.22 -23.32 -5.76
C LYS A 185 8.51 -22.36 -4.83
N GLU A 186 7.70 -22.90 -3.93
CA GLU A 186 6.95 -22.11 -2.94
C GLU A 186 7.85 -21.16 -2.11
N HIS A 187 9.03 -21.61 -1.68
CA HIS A 187 9.95 -20.78 -0.91
C HIS A 187 10.59 -19.63 -1.71
N TYR A 188 10.45 -19.60 -3.03
CA TYR A 188 10.87 -18.45 -3.83
C TYR A 188 9.95 -17.24 -3.61
N GLY A 189 8.76 -17.43 -3.03
CA GLY A 189 7.74 -16.39 -2.96
C GLY A 189 7.10 -16.11 -4.33
N GLY A 190 6.57 -14.92 -4.54
CA GLY A 190 5.93 -14.56 -5.82
C GLY A 190 4.58 -15.26 -6.07
N ALA A 191 3.97 -15.87 -5.07
CA ALA A 191 2.68 -16.50 -5.22
C ALA A 191 1.56 -15.45 -5.34
N LEU A 192 0.53 -15.74 -6.13
CA LEU A 192 -0.73 -15.02 -6.08
C LEU A 192 -1.48 -15.47 -4.81
N ARG A 193 -1.82 -14.56 -3.90
CA ARG A 193 -2.59 -14.87 -2.68
C ARG A 193 -3.96 -14.23 -2.76
N LEU A 194 -5.00 -14.94 -2.33
CA LEU A 194 -6.40 -14.48 -2.39
C LEU A 194 -6.96 -14.37 -0.98
N PHE A 195 -7.69 -13.28 -0.72
CA PHE A 195 -8.17 -12.94 0.61
C PHE A 195 -9.69 -13.12 0.72
N PRO A 196 -10.19 -13.84 1.73
CA PRO A 196 -11.60 -13.85 2.06
C PRO A 196 -12.03 -12.51 2.64
N SER A 197 -13.32 -12.20 2.55
CA SER A 197 -13.89 -10.97 3.11
C SER A 197 -14.59 -11.22 4.45
N ILE A 198 -14.48 -10.29 5.39
CA ILE A 198 -15.28 -10.23 6.62
C ILE A 198 -16.69 -9.74 6.27
N VAL A 199 -16.72 -8.60 5.58
CA VAL A 199 -17.86 -8.00 4.89
C VAL A 199 -17.35 -7.45 3.56
N PRO A 200 -18.22 -7.14 2.57
CA PRO A 200 -17.77 -6.47 1.35
C PRO A 200 -16.90 -5.25 1.66
N ASN A 201 -15.82 -5.08 0.90
CA ASN A 201 -14.75 -4.08 1.07
C ASN A 201 -13.84 -4.26 2.30
N VAL A 202 -14.06 -5.27 3.16
CA VAL A 202 -13.21 -5.52 4.33
C VAL A 202 -12.61 -6.94 4.23
N PRO A 203 -11.46 -7.09 3.56
CA PRO A 203 -10.76 -8.37 3.50
C PRO A 203 -10.24 -8.79 4.88
N LYS A 204 -10.21 -10.10 5.14
CA LYS A 204 -9.48 -10.68 6.27
C LYS A 204 -7.99 -10.42 6.09
N ILE A 205 -7.27 -10.39 7.21
CA ILE A 205 -5.84 -10.10 7.25
C ILE A 205 -5.01 -11.20 6.57
N ASP A 206 -5.40 -12.46 6.73
CA ASP A 206 -4.66 -13.60 6.19
C ASP A 206 -5.33 -14.16 4.93
N PRO A 207 -4.53 -14.51 3.90
CA PRO A 207 -5.06 -15.12 2.69
C PRO A 207 -5.51 -16.56 2.96
N SER A 208 -6.55 -17.01 2.27
CA SER A 208 -7.07 -18.39 2.37
C SER A 208 -6.66 -19.28 1.21
N ALA A 209 -6.20 -18.70 0.09
CA ALA A 209 -5.71 -19.43 -1.07
C ALA A 209 -4.38 -18.84 -1.57
N LYS A 210 -3.53 -19.71 -2.11
CA LYS A 210 -2.20 -19.35 -2.64
C LYS A 210 -1.87 -20.17 -3.88
N LEU A 211 -1.57 -19.51 -4.99
CA LEU A 211 -1.13 -20.12 -6.24
C LEU A 211 0.36 -19.86 -6.48
N VAL A 212 1.15 -20.93 -6.50
CA VAL A 212 2.57 -20.89 -6.86
C VAL A 212 2.69 -20.95 -8.40
N PRO A 213 3.14 -19.88 -9.06
CA PRO A 213 3.07 -19.76 -10.52
C PRO A 213 4.03 -20.71 -11.23
N GLN A 214 3.64 -21.30 -12.36
CA GLN A 214 4.53 -22.09 -13.22
C GLN A 214 4.56 -21.52 -14.64
N PHE A 215 5.58 -21.89 -15.43
CA PHE A 215 5.61 -21.54 -16.85
C PHE A 215 4.35 -22.05 -17.56
N ASN A 216 3.78 -21.21 -18.43
CA ASN A 216 2.57 -21.51 -19.20
C ASN A 216 1.33 -21.81 -18.34
N GLN A 217 1.29 -21.26 -17.13
CA GLN A 217 0.10 -21.27 -16.28
C GLN A 217 -0.56 -19.89 -16.32
N ILE A 218 -1.88 -19.86 -16.46
CA ILE A 218 -2.67 -18.64 -16.28
C ILE A 218 -3.46 -18.73 -14.97
N ALA A 219 -3.58 -17.62 -14.25
CA ALA A 219 -4.57 -17.42 -13.21
C ALA A 219 -5.51 -16.29 -13.64
N PHE A 220 -6.80 -16.39 -13.35
CA PHE A 220 -7.77 -15.37 -13.71
C PHE A 220 -8.99 -15.40 -12.78
N PHE A 221 -9.67 -14.26 -12.64
CA PHE A 221 -10.85 -14.12 -11.82
C PHE A 221 -11.73 -12.97 -12.32
N HIS A 222 -13.03 -13.06 -12.02
CA HIS A 222 -13.96 -11.95 -12.25
C HIS A 222 -13.61 -10.84 -11.26
N VAL A 223 -13.46 -9.60 -11.75
CA VAL A 223 -13.31 -8.42 -10.90
C VAL A 223 -14.64 -8.17 -10.19
N GLN A 224 -14.64 -8.24 -8.86
CA GLN A 224 -15.82 -8.14 -8.03
C GLN A 224 -15.61 -7.05 -6.97
N PRO A 225 -16.26 -5.87 -7.11
CA PRO A 225 -16.17 -4.78 -6.15
C PRO A 225 -16.30 -5.24 -4.71
N GLY A 226 -15.27 -4.98 -3.91
CA GLY A 226 -15.23 -5.33 -2.48
C GLY A 226 -15.07 -6.81 -2.14
N LEU A 227 -14.74 -7.67 -3.10
CA LEU A 227 -14.56 -9.10 -2.88
C LEU A 227 -13.26 -9.66 -3.46
N SER A 228 -12.84 -9.25 -4.67
CA SER A 228 -11.71 -9.83 -5.41
C SER A 228 -10.33 -9.44 -4.89
N PHE A 229 -10.18 -9.35 -3.55
CA PHE A 229 -8.94 -8.97 -2.91
C PHE A 229 -7.85 -10.02 -3.12
N HIS A 230 -6.70 -9.58 -3.61
CA HIS A 230 -5.54 -10.41 -3.85
C HIS A 230 -4.25 -9.61 -3.75
N ASP A 231 -3.12 -10.32 -3.76
CA ASP A 231 -1.80 -9.71 -3.78
C ASP A 231 -0.76 -10.61 -4.47
N VAL A 232 0.45 -10.09 -4.63
CA VAL A 232 1.64 -10.86 -5.04
C VAL A 232 2.60 -10.95 -3.86
N GLU A 233 2.74 -12.15 -3.29
CA GLU A 233 3.71 -12.45 -2.23
C GLU A 233 5.11 -12.03 -2.67
N GLU A 234 5.88 -11.41 -1.77
CA GLU A 234 7.24 -10.97 -2.08
C GLU A 234 8.09 -12.10 -2.66
N VAL A 235 8.84 -11.83 -3.74
CA VAL A 235 9.86 -12.75 -4.24
C VAL A 235 11.08 -12.71 -3.30
N ARG A 236 11.41 -13.85 -2.69
CA ARG A 236 12.38 -13.96 -1.59
C ARG A 236 13.79 -14.32 -2.04
N VAL A 237 13.94 -14.80 -3.27
CA VAL A 237 15.22 -15.27 -3.81
C VAL A 237 15.62 -14.47 -5.05
N ASP A 238 16.90 -14.55 -5.41
CA ASP A 238 17.42 -13.92 -6.62
C ASP A 238 17.00 -14.71 -7.88
N LYS A 239 15.73 -14.53 -8.27
CA LYS A 239 15.09 -15.10 -9.46
C LYS A 239 14.14 -14.09 -10.07
N GLN A 240 13.88 -14.25 -11.36
CA GLN A 240 12.95 -13.41 -12.11
C GLN A 240 11.63 -14.17 -12.35
N ARG A 241 10.57 -13.68 -11.72
CA ARG A 241 9.19 -14.09 -11.99
C ARG A 241 8.62 -13.15 -13.04
N LEU A 242 8.83 -13.49 -14.31
CA LEU A 242 8.22 -12.79 -15.43
C LEU A 242 6.75 -13.22 -15.57
N SER A 243 5.88 -12.24 -15.80
CA SER A 243 4.46 -12.46 -16.08
C SER A 243 3.93 -11.41 -17.04
N ILE A 244 2.90 -11.80 -17.78
CA ILE A 244 2.07 -10.90 -18.55
C ILE A 244 0.72 -10.84 -17.84
N GLN A 245 0.39 -9.67 -17.31
CA GLN A 245 -0.91 -9.43 -16.67
C GLN A 245 -1.78 -8.60 -17.60
N GLY A 246 -3.09 -8.69 -17.45
CA GLY A 246 -4.00 -7.90 -18.23
C GLY A 246 -5.44 -8.03 -17.76
N TRP A 247 -6.30 -7.28 -18.42
CA TRP A 247 -7.71 -7.25 -18.12
C TRP A 247 -8.55 -7.38 -19.38
N TYR A 248 -9.63 -8.13 -19.27
CA TYR A 248 -10.74 -8.01 -20.21
C TYR A 248 -11.71 -6.97 -19.68
N HIS A 249 -12.19 -6.11 -20.58
CA HIS A 249 -13.09 -5.02 -20.23
C HIS A 249 -14.54 -5.32 -20.54
N ILE A 250 -15.43 -4.53 -19.94
CA ILE A 250 -16.81 -4.36 -20.38
C ILE A 250 -16.81 -4.06 -21.89
N PRO A 251 -17.66 -4.71 -22.71
CA PRO A 251 -17.75 -4.44 -24.15
C PRO A 251 -17.93 -2.95 -24.43
N GLN A 252 -17.35 -2.48 -25.53
CA GLN A 252 -17.37 -1.08 -25.98
C GLN A 252 -18.52 -0.85 -26.98
N PRO A 253 -18.92 0.42 -27.25
CA PRO A 253 -19.95 0.71 -28.24
C PRO A 253 -19.66 0.05 -29.59
N GLY A 254 -20.58 -0.80 -30.06
CA GLY A 254 -20.46 -1.54 -31.32
C GLY A 254 -19.95 -2.99 -31.18
N GLU A 255 -19.57 -3.43 -29.98
CA GLU A 255 -19.19 -4.83 -29.70
C GLU A 255 -20.37 -5.70 -29.25
N ASP A 256 -20.24 -7.03 -29.42
CA ASP A 256 -21.23 -8.00 -28.94
C ASP A 256 -21.37 -7.93 -27.41
N GLY A 257 -22.61 -7.80 -26.93
CA GLY A 257 -22.93 -7.68 -25.51
C GLY A 257 -22.71 -6.29 -24.91
N PHE A 258 -22.49 -5.23 -25.70
CA PHE A 258 -22.49 -3.86 -25.20
C PHE A 258 -23.86 -3.46 -24.62
N ILE A 259 -23.84 -2.89 -23.41
CA ILE A 259 -25.01 -2.35 -22.73
C ILE A 259 -24.69 -0.91 -22.34
N GLU A 260 -25.46 0.04 -22.89
CA GLU A 260 -25.32 1.46 -22.56
C GLU A 260 -25.55 1.70 -21.06
N GLY A 261 -24.65 2.44 -20.41
CA GLY A 261 -24.72 2.73 -18.97
C GLY A 261 -24.15 1.64 -18.05
N GLU A 262 -23.61 0.52 -18.57
CA GLU A 262 -23.09 -0.56 -17.73
C GLU A 262 -21.73 -0.21 -17.08
N GLN A 263 -20.84 0.43 -17.83
CA GLN A 263 -19.54 0.86 -17.34
C GLN A 263 -19.72 1.89 -16.21
N GLU A 264 -20.54 2.91 -16.45
CA GLU A 264 -20.82 3.98 -15.50
C GLU A 264 -21.47 3.44 -14.21
N LYS A 265 -22.33 2.41 -14.32
CA LYS A 265 -22.91 1.73 -13.14
C LYS A 265 -21.88 0.93 -12.35
N THR A 266 -20.89 0.36 -13.03
CA THR A 266 -19.81 -0.41 -12.40
C THR A 266 -18.86 0.54 -11.68
N GLU A 267 -18.45 1.61 -12.37
CA GLU A 267 -17.60 2.68 -11.83
C GLU A 267 -18.27 3.38 -10.65
N ALA A 268 -19.58 3.64 -10.72
CA ALA A 268 -20.33 4.20 -9.60
C ALA A 268 -20.38 3.31 -8.35
N ARG A 269 -20.11 1.99 -8.48
CA ARG A 269 -19.99 1.05 -7.35
C ARG A 269 -18.57 0.87 -6.83
N SER A 270 -17.59 1.39 -7.57
CA SER A 270 -16.17 1.27 -7.25
C SER A 270 -15.54 2.60 -6.87
N THR A 271 -16.34 3.68 -6.76
CA THR A 271 -15.81 4.97 -6.37
C THR A 271 -15.17 4.88 -4.99
N LEU A 272 -14.01 5.52 -4.84
CA LEU A 272 -13.25 5.62 -3.59
C LEU A 272 -14.15 6.08 -2.42
N GLN A 273 -15.13 6.95 -2.71
CA GLN A 273 -16.17 7.40 -1.77
C GLN A 273 -17.03 6.27 -1.17
N GLN A 274 -17.24 5.15 -1.87
CA GLN A 274 -17.94 3.99 -1.30
C GLN A 274 -17.01 3.15 -0.40
N LEU A 275 -15.71 3.08 -0.73
CA LEU A 275 -14.68 2.41 0.07
C LEU A 275 -14.35 3.17 1.38
N GLU A 276 -14.55 4.47 1.38
CA GLU A 276 -14.36 5.38 2.53
C GLU A 276 -15.68 5.77 3.21
N SER A 277 -16.75 5.00 2.99
CA SER A 277 -18.02 5.29 3.68
C SER A 277 -17.86 5.13 5.19
N LYS A 278 -18.58 5.95 5.97
CA LYS A 278 -18.64 5.84 7.45
C LYS A 278 -19.01 4.44 7.94
N GLU A 279 -19.72 3.66 7.12
CA GLU A 279 -20.07 2.26 7.41
C GLU A 279 -18.86 1.31 7.34
N LEU A 280 -17.83 1.63 6.57
CA LEU A 280 -16.59 0.85 6.43
C LEU A 280 -15.50 1.32 7.39
N GLU A 281 -15.42 2.62 7.70
CA GLU A 281 -14.50 3.17 8.70
C GLU A 281 -14.66 2.52 10.09
N VAL A 282 -15.82 1.96 10.40
CA VAL A 282 -16.03 1.19 11.64
C VAL A 282 -15.16 -0.07 11.72
N PHE A 283 -14.61 -0.55 10.59
CA PHE A 283 -13.67 -1.67 10.51
C PHE A 283 -12.19 -1.25 10.49
N ASP A 284 -11.90 0.05 10.47
CA ASP A 284 -10.53 0.56 10.49
C ASP A 284 -9.95 0.46 11.92
N PHE A 285 -8.92 -0.35 12.07
CA PHE A 285 -8.19 -0.55 13.33
C PHE A 285 -6.68 -0.43 13.10
N PRO A 286 -5.93 0.29 13.96
CA PRO A 286 -6.42 1.10 15.08
C PRO A 286 -7.33 2.24 14.60
N LYS A 287 -8.27 2.65 15.45
CA LYS A 287 -9.09 3.84 15.18
C LYS A 287 -8.20 5.07 15.20
N GLU A 288 -8.22 5.90 14.17
CA GLU A 288 -7.49 7.17 14.12
C GLU A 288 -8.21 8.28 14.93
N VAL A 289 -8.49 8.00 16.21
CA VAL A 289 -9.16 8.91 17.14
C VAL A 289 -8.19 9.39 18.22
N ARG A 290 -8.09 10.71 18.36
CA ARG A 290 -7.29 11.37 19.40
C ARG A 290 -8.18 11.75 20.58
N ILE A 291 -7.74 11.43 21.79
CA ILE A 291 -8.52 11.66 23.00
C ILE A 291 -8.33 13.10 23.45
N PRO A 292 -9.40 13.92 23.53
CA PRO A 292 -9.30 15.31 23.94
C PRO A 292 -8.89 15.42 25.41
N PHE A 293 -8.06 16.42 25.69
CA PHE A 293 -7.69 16.78 27.06
C PHE A 293 -8.80 17.60 27.71
N SER A 294 -8.80 17.60 29.04
CA SER A 294 -9.69 18.50 29.78
C SER A 294 -9.30 19.96 29.54
N SER A 295 -10.27 20.87 29.59
CA SER A 295 -10.02 22.31 29.47
C SER A 295 -9.00 22.85 30.49
N HIS A 296 -8.95 22.25 31.69
CA HIS A 296 -7.95 22.58 32.71
C HIS A 296 -6.53 22.19 32.29
N GLU A 297 -6.39 21.03 31.64
CA GLU A 297 -5.11 20.55 31.14
C GLU A 297 -4.62 21.38 29.94
N VAL A 298 -5.51 21.73 29.01
CA VAL A 298 -5.19 22.63 27.89
C VAL A 298 -4.72 24.00 28.40
N LYS A 299 -5.48 24.62 29.31
CA LYS A 299 -5.08 25.90 29.95
C LYS A 299 -3.74 25.84 30.66
N TYR A 300 -3.38 24.68 31.18
CA TYR A 300 -2.08 24.51 31.81
C TYR A 300 -0.94 24.54 30.79
N TYR A 301 -1.13 23.95 29.61
CA TYR A 301 -0.15 24.00 28.52
C TYR A 301 -0.08 25.36 27.80
N GLU A 302 -1.13 26.17 27.87
CA GLU A 302 -1.09 27.57 27.39
C GLU A 302 -0.24 28.47 28.28
N ASN A 303 -0.39 28.32 29.61
CA ASN A 303 0.04 29.34 30.57
C ASN A 303 1.35 29.01 31.31
N PHE A 304 1.95 27.84 31.08
CA PHE A 304 3.19 27.48 31.78
C PHE A 304 4.40 28.27 31.21
N GLU A 305 5.25 28.78 32.11
CA GLU A 305 6.41 29.60 31.73
C GLU A 305 7.67 28.77 31.39
N GLY A 306 7.69 27.48 31.75
CA GLY A 306 8.82 26.59 31.52
C GLY A 306 8.78 25.30 32.34
N LEU A 307 9.84 24.50 32.24
CA LEU A 307 10.01 23.26 33.00
C LEU A 307 10.52 23.57 34.41
N ASP A 308 9.79 23.14 35.43
CA ASP A 308 10.23 23.26 36.82
C ASP A 308 11.21 22.12 37.22
N LYS A 309 11.68 22.13 38.48
CA LYS A 309 12.61 21.10 38.97
C LYS A 309 12.02 19.68 38.95
N ILE A 310 10.71 19.55 39.18
CA ILE A 310 10.01 18.27 39.21
C ILE A 310 9.85 17.75 37.78
N ASP A 311 9.50 18.63 36.84
CA ASP A 311 9.48 18.31 35.41
C ASP A 311 10.84 17.82 34.94
N LEU A 312 11.91 18.55 35.25
CA LEU A 312 13.28 18.18 34.85
C LEU A 312 13.72 16.84 35.47
N GLU A 313 13.42 16.61 36.75
CA GLU A 313 13.71 15.33 37.42
C GLU A 313 12.94 14.19 36.75
N TYR A 314 11.66 14.38 36.45
CA TYR A 314 10.83 13.37 35.78
C TYR A 314 11.31 13.10 34.35
N LEU A 315 11.54 14.13 33.55
CA LEU A 315 11.99 14.03 32.16
C LEU A 315 13.36 13.36 32.06
N SER A 316 14.29 13.66 32.97
CA SER A 316 15.65 13.09 32.96
C SER A 316 15.70 11.56 33.09
N LYS A 317 14.64 10.95 33.64
CA LYS A 317 14.51 9.48 33.70
C LYS A 317 14.38 8.84 32.32
N PHE A 318 13.95 9.61 31.31
CA PHE A 318 13.68 9.11 29.96
C PHE A 318 14.52 9.82 28.91
N LEU A 319 14.52 11.16 28.90
CA LEU A 319 15.16 11.96 27.85
C LEU A 319 16.66 12.11 28.08
N ASN A 320 17.37 12.21 26.96
CA ASN A 320 18.76 12.62 26.95
C ASN A 320 18.92 14.00 27.66
N PRO A 321 19.78 14.12 28.68
CA PRO A 321 19.95 15.35 29.44
C PRO A 321 20.29 16.58 28.59
N ALA A 322 20.91 16.39 27.42
CA ALA A 322 21.21 17.48 26.51
C ALA A 322 19.96 18.22 26.01
N LEU A 323 18.84 17.49 25.83
CA LEU A 323 17.55 17.97 25.34
C LEU A 323 16.75 18.75 26.39
N LEU A 324 17.21 18.74 27.65
CA LEU A 324 16.59 19.46 28.77
C LEU A 324 17.26 20.81 29.03
N ARG A 325 18.34 21.11 28.32
CA ARG A 325 19.05 22.40 28.43
C ARG A 325 18.26 23.47 27.69
N LEU A 326 18.09 24.64 28.32
CA LEU A 326 17.33 25.76 27.75
C LEU A 326 17.85 26.19 26.37
N GLU A 327 19.17 26.15 26.15
CA GLU A 327 19.78 26.45 24.86
C GLU A 327 19.33 25.48 23.77
N GLU A 328 19.29 24.19 24.07
CA GLU A 328 18.90 23.15 23.12
C GLU A 328 17.39 23.21 22.83
N ILE A 329 16.56 23.42 23.85
CA ILE A 329 15.11 23.62 23.68
C ILE A 329 14.84 24.79 22.73
N LYS A 330 15.50 25.93 22.93
CA LYS A 330 15.38 27.10 22.05
C LYS A 330 15.89 26.83 20.64
N ARG A 331 16.96 26.05 20.50
CA ARG A 331 17.49 25.64 19.19
C ARG A 331 16.47 24.79 18.43
N LEU A 332 15.89 23.78 19.09
CA LEU A 332 14.86 22.93 18.51
C LEU A 332 13.63 23.76 18.16
N GLN A 333 13.14 24.60 19.07
CA GLN A 333 12.02 25.51 18.82
C GLN A 333 12.22 26.35 17.57
N LYS A 334 13.41 26.93 17.40
CA LYS A 334 13.73 27.70 16.20
C LYS A 334 13.65 26.85 14.93
N VAL A 335 14.26 25.66 14.93
CA VAL A 335 14.22 24.76 13.77
C VAL A 335 12.77 24.38 13.43
N PHE A 336 11.95 24.06 14.44
CA PHE A 336 10.54 23.74 14.21
C PHE A 336 9.75 24.90 13.60
N ILE A 337 9.97 26.13 14.07
CA ILE A 337 9.30 27.31 13.53
C ILE A 337 9.70 27.54 12.06
N ASP A 338 10.97 27.29 11.72
CA ASP A 338 11.49 27.52 10.38
C ASP A 338 11.08 26.39 9.40
N GLU A 339 10.97 25.14 9.86
CA GLU A 339 10.86 23.95 8.99
C GLU A 339 9.58 23.11 9.21
N SER A 340 8.79 23.36 10.27
CA SER A 340 7.67 22.50 10.71
C SER A 340 8.05 21.04 10.93
N LEU A 341 9.35 20.74 11.04
CA LEU A 341 9.94 19.42 11.17
C LEU A 341 11.18 19.51 12.06
N ILE A 342 11.34 18.54 12.95
CA ILE A 342 12.59 18.31 13.69
C ILE A 342 12.92 16.82 13.65
N GLU A 343 14.20 16.52 13.43
CA GLU A 343 14.80 15.22 13.67
C GLU A 343 15.74 15.25 14.89
N ILE A 344 15.44 14.43 15.89
CA ILE A 344 16.22 14.29 17.11
C ILE A 344 16.84 12.90 17.16
N LYS A 345 18.17 12.85 17.03
CA LYS A 345 18.96 11.66 17.34
C LYS A 345 19.16 11.56 18.84
N ASP A 346 19.09 10.33 19.34
CA ASP A 346 19.25 10.00 20.74
C ASP A 346 18.26 10.72 21.67
N LEU A 347 16.97 10.59 21.37
CA LEU A 347 15.89 11.14 22.20
C LEU A 347 15.98 10.60 23.64
N LEU A 348 16.06 9.27 23.77
CA LEU A 348 16.16 8.60 25.06
C LEU A 348 17.58 8.70 25.61
N ASN A 349 17.72 8.79 26.93
CA ASN A 349 19.01 8.68 27.60
C ASN A 349 19.65 7.30 27.34
N GLU A 350 20.98 7.24 27.47
CA GLU A 350 21.78 6.07 27.12
C GLU A 350 21.37 4.81 27.89
N GLU A 351 21.11 4.94 29.19
CA GLU A 351 20.73 3.82 30.06
C GLU A 351 19.42 3.16 29.60
N LEU A 352 18.38 3.97 29.40
CA LEU A 352 17.06 3.51 28.95
C LEU A 352 17.14 2.96 27.52
N ALA A 353 17.85 3.66 26.63
CA ALA A 353 18.02 3.23 25.25
C ALA A 353 18.73 1.87 25.16
N ASP A 354 19.80 1.66 25.92
CA ASP A 354 20.53 0.39 25.89
C ASP A 354 19.76 -0.75 26.53
N GLU A 355 19.04 -0.49 27.63
CA GLU A 355 18.14 -1.48 28.23
C GLU A 355 17.07 -1.93 27.23
N LEU A 356 16.36 -0.96 26.62
CA LEU A 356 15.28 -1.24 25.68
C LEU A 356 15.80 -1.93 24.41
N LYS A 357 16.97 -1.52 23.90
CA LYS A 357 17.62 -2.17 22.75
C LYS A 357 17.88 -3.64 23.02
N LYS A 358 18.41 -3.98 24.20
CA LYS A 358 18.66 -5.37 24.59
C LYS A 358 17.36 -6.16 24.64
N LYS A 359 16.31 -5.61 25.27
CA LYS A 359 15.01 -6.29 25.38
C LYS A 359 14.36 -6.55 24.02
N ILE A 360 14.33 -5.56 23.12
CA ILE A 360 13.78 -5.74 21.76
C ILE A 360 14.61 -6.77 20.98
N ARG A 361 15.94 -6.72 21.08
CA ARG A 361 16.82 -7.71 20.40
C ARG A 361 16.60 -9.12 20.92
N ASN A 362 16.42 -9.31 22.22
CA ASN A 362 16.11 -10.62 22.79
C ASN A 362 14.77 -11.13 22.24
N THR A 363 13.73 -10.30 22.21
CA THR A 363 12.45 -10.68 21.59
C THR A 363 12.60 -11.07 20.12
N GLU A 364 13.41 -10.35 19.32
CA GLU A 364 13.61 -10.70 17.91
C GLU A 364 14.44 -11.97 17.67
N LEU A 365 15.31 -12.34 18.61
CA LEU A 365 16.20 -13.50 18.47
C LEU A 365 15.64 -14.76 19.12
N ASP A 366 14.94 -14.61 20.24
CA ASP A 366 14.56 -15.72 21.13
C ASP A 366 13.07 -16.06 21.05
N GLU A 367 12.21 -15.13 20.64
CA GLU A 367 10.76 -15.34 20.53
C GLU A 367 10.33 -15.61 19.08
N ILE A 368 9.27 -16.41 18.91
CA ILE A 368 8.69 -16.68 17.60
C ILE A 368 7.79 -15.50 17.22
N MET A 369 8.12 -14.83 16.11
CA MET A 369 7.28 -13.77 15.55
C MET A 369 5.95 -14.35 15.01
N PRO A 370 4.78 -13.82 15.43
CA PRO A 370 3.50 -14.26 14.90
C PRO A 370 3.36 -13.82 13.43
N LYS A 371 2.91 -14.72 12.57
CA LYS A 371 2.72 -14.52 11.13
C LYS A 371 1.24 -14.40 10.77
N HIS A 372 0.39 -15.10 11.50
CA HIS A 372 -1.06 -15.14 11.31
C HIS A 372 -1.80 -14.41 12.43
N GLN A 373 -3.04 -13.98 12.16
CA GLN A 373 -3.88 -13.25 13.10
C GLN A 373 -4.13 -14.04 14.40
N ASP A 374 -4.31 -15.36 14.30
CA ASP A 374 -4.59 -16.25 15.44
C ASP A 374 -3.36 -16.53 16.33
N GLU A 375 -2.16 -16.17 15.85
CA GLU A 375 -0.91 -16.26 16.60
C GLU A 375 -0.61 -14.96 17.38
N VAL A 376 -1.37 -13.88 17.15
CA VAL A 376 -1.15 -12.59 17.83
C VAL A 376 -1.69 -12.66 19.25
N GLU A 377 -0.80 -12.50 20.22
CA GLU A 377 -1.16 -12.48 21.63
C GLU A 377 -1.32 -11.05 22.16
N PHE A 378 -2.43 -10.79 22.85
CA PHE A 378 -2.64 -9.55 23.60
C PHE A 378 -1.49 -9.33 24.61
N PRO A 379 -0.91 -8.12 24.73
CA PRO A 379 -1.44 -6.79 24.42
C PRO A 379 -1.31 -6.35 22.96
N TRP A 380 -0.60 -7.12 22.12
CA TRP A 380 -0.51 -6.80 20.71
C TRP A 380 -1.84 -7.07 20.03
N LYS A 381 -2.22 -6.15 19.16
CA LYS A 381 -3.33 -6.27 18.21
C LYS A 381 -2.77 -6.21 16.80
N ILE A 382 -3.57 -6.58 15.82
CA ILE A 382 -3.21 -6.48 14.40
C ILE A 382 -4.14 -5.50 13.69
N SER A 383 -3.57 -4.62 12.87
CA SER A 383 -4.34 -3.61 12.16
C SER A 383 -5.20 -4.22 11.04
N LEU A 384 -6.32 -3.57 10.75
CA LEU A 384 -7.33 -3.97 9.76
C LEU A 384 -7.86 -2.71 9.07
N PRO A 385 -8.17 -2.70 7.77
CA PRO A 385 -8.05 -3.79 6.79
C PRO A 385 -6.71 -3.82 6.03
N PRO A 386 -6.27 -5.00 5.51
CA PRO A 386 -4.98 -5.15 4.85
C PRO A 386 -4.85 -4.42 3.51
N HIS A 387 -5.94 -3.93 2.90
CA HIS A 387 -5.83 -3.06 1.71
C HIS A 387 -5.54 -1.59 2.07
N LYS A 388 -5.50 -1.23 3.37
CA LYS A 388 -5.05 0.08 3.88
C LYS A 388 -3.72 -0.05 4.64
N TRP A 389 -3.66 -1.06 5.52
CA TRP A 389 -2.50 -1.26 6.38
C TRP A 389 -2.48 -2.66 7.03
N ARG A 390 -1.28 -3.11 7.40
CA ARG A 390 -1.08 -4.31 8.21
C ARG A 390 0.13 -4.10 9.12
N TYR A 391 -0.04 -4.08 10.43
CA TYR A 391 1.03 -4.03 11.42
C TYR A 391 0.52 -4.45 12.78
N LEU A 392 1.43 -4.85 13.67
CA LEU A 392 1.08 -5.08 15.06
C LEU A 392 1.11 -3.77 15.84
N TYR A 393 0.16 -3.57 16.75
CA TYR A 393 0.13 -2.37 17.57
C TYR A 393 -0.36 -2.62 19.00
N MET A 394 0.01 -1.70 19.91
CA MET A 394 -0.58 -1.56 21.24
C MET A 394 -1.08 -0.11 21.39
N ASP A 395 -2.34 0.04 21.76
CA ASP A 395 -3.05 1.33 21.87
C ASP A 395 -3.53 1.65 23.29
N GLY A 396 -3.20 0.79 24.26
CA GLY A 396 -3.66 0.95 25.65
C GLY A 396 -5.11 0.50 25.89
N LYS A 397 -5.82 -0.06 24.90
CA LYS A 397 -7.21 -0.51 25.02
C LYS A 397 -7.32 -2.03 25.17
N GLN A 398 -8.53 -2.51 25.43
CA GLN A 398 -8.85 -3.94 25.45
C GLN A 398 -8.80 -4.54 24.04
N GLU A 399 -8.68 -5.86 23.94
CA GLU A 399 -8.69 -6.58 22.66
C GLU A 399 -10.06 -6.52 21.97
N GLU A 400 -10.08 -6.22 20.66
CA GLU A 400 -11.29 -6.24 19.84
C GLU A 400 -11.35 -7.49 18.94
N PRO A 401 -12.47 -8.24 18.94
CA PRO A 401 -12.62 -9.35 18.00
C PRO A 401 -12.82 -8.82 16.57
N LEU A 402 -11.92 -9.19 15.66
CA LEU A 402 -11.95 -8.79 14.24
C LEU A 402 -12.93 -9.64 13.41
N THR A 403 -14.17 -9.75 13.88
CA THR A 403 -15.31 -10.32 13.17
C THR A 403 -16.39 -9.25 12.96
N LYS A 404 -17.36 -9.48 12.07
CA LYS A 404 -18.46 -8.54 11.86
C LYS A 404 -19.19 -8.23 13.17
N GLU A 405 -19.57 -9.25 13.92
CA GLU A 405 -20.25 -9.12 15.20
C GLU A 405 -19.33 -8.50 16.26
N GLY A 406 -18.06 -8.89 16.28
CA GLY A 406 -17.07 -8.36 17.21
C GLY A 406 -16.83 -6.86 17.05
N VAL A 407 -16.63 -6.41 15.81
CA VAL A 407 -16.49 -5.00 15.46
C VAL A 407 -17.78 -4.24 15.77
N THR A 408 -18.94 -4.78 15.40
CA THR A 408 -20.24 -4.14 15.71
C THR A 408 -20.42 -3.96 17.22
N ASN A 409 -20.16 -5.00 18.00
CA ASN A 409 -20.29 -4.96 19.45
C ASN A 409 -19.28 -4.00 20.09
N SER A 410 -18.05 -3.94 19.56
CA SER A 410 -17.01 -3.03 20.06
C SER A 410 -17.38 -1.57 19.83
N ASN A 411 -18.06 -1.25 18.73
CA ASN A 411 -18.53 0.10 18.44
C ASN A 411 -19.82 0.48 19.21
N LEU A 412 -20.67 -0.50 19.57
CA LEU A 412 -21.90 -0.26 20.36
C LEU A 412 -21.69 -0.33 21.88
N GLY A 413 -20.62 -1.02 22.32
CA GLY A 413 -20.31 -1.24 23.72
C GLY A 413 -19.70 -0.03 24.44
N PRO A 414 -19.32 -0.19 25.71
CA PRO A 414 -18.64 0.86 26.47
C PRO A 414 -17.36 1.31 25.76
N GLN A 415 -17.24 2.61 25.53
CA GLN A 415 -16.05 3.20 24.91
C GLN A 415 -15.04 3.56 26.00
N GLU A 416 -13.95 2.81 26.08
CA GLU A 416 -12.86 3.05 27.03
C GLU A 416 -11.69 3.80 26.36
N GLY A 417 -11.12 4.77 27.10
CA GLY A 417 -9.89 5.45 26.69
C GLY A 417 -8.64 4.58 26.93
N PRO A 418 -7.53 4.85 26.22
CA PRO A 418 -6.25 4.18 26.45
C PRO A 418 -5.78 4.22 27.91
N ASN A 419 -5.40 3.07 28.46
CA ASN A 419 -4.80 2.92 29.79
C ASN A 419 -3.59 1.98 29.77
N PHE A 420 -2.42 2.54 29.45
CA PHE A 420 -1.15 1.80 29.39
C PHE A 420 -0.75 1.17 30.73
N LYS A 421 -1.12 1.76 31.88
CA LYS A 421 -0.85 1.16 33.19
C LYS A 421 -1.67 -0.11 33.43
N LEU A 422 -2.89 -0.17 32.93
CA LEU A 422 -3.71 -1.38 32.98
C LEU A 422 -3.20 -2.41 31.96
N LEU A 423 -2.88 -1.96 30.73
CA LEU A 423 -2.30 -2.80 29.69
C LEU A 423 -1.00 -3.49 30.15
N ALA A 424 -0.14 -2.80 30.90
CA ALA A 424 1.09 -3.39 31.45
C ALA A 424 0.83 -4.65 32.30
N LYS A 425 -0.37 -4.81 32.89
CA LYS A 425 -0.72 -5.97 33.71
C LYS A 425 -1.11 -7.20 32.90
N THR A 426 -1.28 -7.06 31.58
CA THR A 426 -1.81 -8.11 30.70
C THR A 426 -0.68 -8.88 30.00
N THR A 427 0.56 -8.41 30.13
CA THR A 427 1.74 -9.02 29.53
C THR A 427 2.82 -9.30 30.56
N LYS A 428 3.65 -10.30 30.25
CA LYS A 428 4.91 -10.58 30.97
C LYS A 428 6.14 -10.38 30.08
N HIS A 429 5.94 -10.01 28.81
CA HIS A 429 7.04 -9.78 27.88
C HIS A 429 7.78 -8.50 28.26
N GLU A 430 9.07 -8.62 28.55
CA GLU A 430 9.85 -7.49 29.09
C GLU A 430 9.96 -6.33 28.09
N SER A 431 10.08 -6.63 26.79
CA SER A 431 10.09 -5.63 25.72
C SER A 431 8.78 -4.85 25.67
N SER A 432 7.64 -5.56 25.67
CA SER A 432 6.30 -4.95 25.73
C SER A 432 6.12 -4.08 26.98
N LEU A 433 6.52 -4.55 28.16
CA LEU A 433 6.45 -3.77 29.41
C LEU A 433 7.23 -2.46 29.31
N LYS A 434 8.43 -2.49 28.75
CA LYS A 434 9.29 -1.30 28.61
C LYS A 434 8.74 -0.33 27.56
N LEU A 435 8.18 -0.83 26.47
CA LEU A 435 7.50 -0.01 25.46
C LEU A 435 6.23 0.64 26.03
N ILE A 436 5.46 -0.08 26.85
CA ILE A 436 4.27 0.44 27.53
C ILE A 436 4.63 1.51 28.57
N GLU A 437 5.74 1.34 29.29
CA GLU A 437 6.31 2.37 30.17
C GLU A 437 6.65 3.64 29.38
N LEU A 438 7.30 3.49 28.22
CA LEU A 438 7.66 4.61 27.36
C LEU A 438 6.45 5.31 26.75
N ALA A 439 5.42 4.56 26.32
CA ALA A 439 4.16 5.15 25.87
C ALA A 439 3.47 5.92 27.00
N SER A 440 3.51 5.41 28.24
CA SER A 440 2.99 6.13 29.41
C SER A 440 3.75 7.44 29.67
N PHE A 441 5.08 7.45 29.47
CA PHE A 441 5.89 8.66 29.54
C PHE A 441 5.51 9.70 28.47
N LEU A 442 5.29 9.28 27.22
CA LEU A 442 4.91 10.18 26.13
C LEU A 442 3.51 10.80 26.33
N LYS A 443 2.65 10.18 27.16
CA LYS A 443 1.37 10.77 27.62
C LYS A 443 1.50 11.72 28.80
N SER A 444 2.67 11.81 29.43
CA SER A 444 2.85 12.57 30.67
C SER A 444 2.73 14.07 30.45
N THR A 445 2.29 14.77 31.50
CA THR A 445 2.22 16.24 31.50
C THR A 445 3.58 16.89 31.27
N SER A 446 4.65 16.37 31.89
CA SER A 446 5.99 16.94 31.72
C SER A 446 6.53 16.76 30.29
N PHE A 447 6.23 15.64 29.62
CA PHE A 447 6.59 15.46 28.22
C PHE A 447 5.83 16.45 27.31
N LYS A 448 4.52 16.61 27.54
CA LYS A 448 3.69 17.58 26.81
C LYS A 448 4.15 19.03 27.00
N LYS A 449 4.58 19.42 28.21
CA LYS A 449 5.25 20.71 28.42
C LYS A 449 6.51 20.85 27.59
N TRP A 450 7.39 19.83 27.60
CA TRP A 450 8.61 19.86 26.78
C TRP A 450 8.27 19.97 25.29
N LEU A 451 7.27 19.22 24.82
CA LEU A 451 6.73 19.30 23.46
C LEU A 451 6.27 20.72 23.12
N SER A 452 5.44 21.33 23.97
CA SER A 452 4.97 22.72 23.80
C SER A 452 6.07 23.78 23.83
N LEU A 453 7.23 23.49 24.43
CA LEU A 453 8.39 24.40 24.38
C LEU A 453 9.16 24.26 23.08
N ILE A 454 9.30 23.06 22.52
CA ILE A 454 10.04 22.84 21.28
C ILE A 454 9.20 23.08 20.02
N THR A 455 7.89 23.21 20.12
CA THR A 455 7.01 23.51 18.96
C THR A 455 6.36 24.88 19.03
N ASP A 456 6.30 25.48 20.22
CA ASP A 456 5.46 26.64 20.52
C ASP A 456 3.95 26.42 20.32
N LEU A 457 3.51 25.16 20.26
CA LEU A 457 2.11 24.77 20.10
C LEU A 457 1.53 24.21 21.41
N VAL A 458 0.22 24.30 21.55
CA VAL A 458 -0.53 23.75 22.69
C VAL A 458 -1.21 22.45 22.25
N PRO A 459 -0.81 21.28 22.76
CA PRO A 459 -1.49 20.03 22.44
C PRO A 459 -2.84 19.97 23.17
N ILE A 460 -3.90 19.62 22.44
CA ILE A 460 -5.29 19.57 22.94
C ILE A 460 -5.87 18.16 22.98
N SER A 461 -5.28 17.22 22.26
CA SER A 461 -5.64 15.80 22.29
C SER A 461 -4.41 14.94 22.03
N ASP A 462 -4.49 13.63 22.31
CA ASP A 462 -3.43 12.71 21.91
C ASP A 462 -3.92 11.35 21.39
N GLN A 463 -3.07 10.74 20.57
CA GLN A 463 -3.08 9.31 20.30
C GLN A 463 -1.64 8.81 20.33
N ILE A 464 -1.40 7.69 21.02
CA ILE A 464 -0.08 7.07 21.09
C ILE A 464 -0.23 5.58 20.78
N LEU A 465 0.55 5.09 19.81
CA LEU A 465 0.55 3.72 19.36
C LEU A 465 1.97 3.17 19.38
N ILE A 466 2.19 2.06 20.08
CA ILE A 466 3.43 1.29 19.94
C ILE A 466 3.22 0.36 18.74
N ARG A 467 4.13 0.34 17.76
CA ARG A 467 3.95 -0.45 16.54
C ARG A 467 5.15 -1.36 16.26
N ARG A 468 4.87 -2.53 15.69
CA ARG A 468 5.84 -3.48 15.17
C ARG A 468 5.45 -3.88 13.75
N PHE A 469 6.35 -3.65 12.80
CA PHE A 469 6.18 -4.00 11.39
C PHE A 469 7.08 -5.19 11.04
N ARG A 470 6.47 -6.37 10.96
CA ARG A 470 7.10 -7.67 10.75
C ARG A 470 7.64 -7.84 9.32
N PRO A 471 8.86 -8.40 9.15
CA PRO A 471 9.41 -8.73 7.84
C PRO A 471 8.50 -9.67 7.04
N GLY A 472 8.17 -9.28 5.81
CA GLY A 472 7.36 -10.08 4.90
C GLY A 472 5.84 -9.86 5.02
N HIS A 473 5.39 -9.03 5.97
CA HIS A 473 3.97 -8.90 6.29
C HIS A 473 3.47 -7.46 6.32
N ASP A 474 4.21 -6.55 6.96
CA ASP A 474 3.59 -5.34 7.50
C ASP A 474 4.00 -4.05 6.76
N PHE A 475 3.04 -3.12 6.66
CA PHE A 475 3.10 -1.83 5.98
C PHE A 475 1.96 -0.89 6.45
N LYS A 476 2.03 0.39 6.10
CA LYS A 476 0.89 1.33 6.11
C LYS A 476 0.93 2.08 4.78
N LEU A 477 -0.15 2.09 4.00
CA LEU A 477 -0.23 2.85 2.73
C LEU A 477 -0.32 4.36 2.98
N ALA A 478 -0.20 5.15 1.91
CA ALA A 478 -0.28 6.60 2.02
C ALA A 478 -1.70 7.05 2.38
N THR A 479 -1.81 7.78 3.48
CA THR A 479 -3.05 8.40 3.93
C THR A 479 -2.83 9.89 4.08
N SER A 480 -3.88 10.71 4.00
CA SER A 480 -3.86 12.10 4.48
C SER A 480 -4.14 12.12 6.00
N ILE A 481 -4.29 13.30 6.60
CA ILE A 481 -4.70 13.48 7.99
C ILE A 481 -6.22 13.62 8.09
N ASN A 482 -6.80 13.08 9.15
CA ASN A 482 -8.19 13.37 9.50
C ASN A 482 -8.23 14.54 10.49
N ASN A 483 -8.75 15.69 10.03
CA ASN A 483 -8.84 16.95 10.79
C ASN A 483 -10.26 17.30 11.26
N GLU A 484 -11.24 16.39 11.19
CA GLU A 484 -12.63 16.69 11.59
C GLU A 484 -12.75 17.29 13.01
N ASP A 485 -11.85 16.91 13.93
CA ASP A 485 -11.82 17.34 15.34
C ASP A 485 -10.64 18.28 15.67
N SER A 486 -10.01 18.94 14.69
CA SER A 486 -8.85 19.82 14.90
C SER A 486 -9.21 21.31 14.79
N GLU A 487 -8.66 22.14 15.68
CA GLU A 487 -8.81 23.61 15.60
C GLU A 487 -7.91 24.21 14.50
N LEU A 488 -6.73 23.63 14.30
CA LEU A 488 -5.83 23.93 13.19
C LEU A 488 -6.03 22.88 12.09
N ASP A 489 -5.99 23.28 10.83
CA ASP A 489 -5.95 22.36 9.69
C ASP A 489 -4.57 21.71 9.53
N ALA A 490 -4.03 21.21 10.63
CA ALA A 490 -2.74 20.57 10.74
C ALA A 490 -2.70 19.63 11.95
N LEU A 491 -1.90 18.58 11.86
CA LEU A 491 -1.73 17.56 12.87
C LEU A 491 -0.25 17.51 13.29
N LEU A 492 0.02 17.64 14.59
CA LEU A 492 1.35 17.42 15.11
C LEU A 492 1.58 15.90 15.26
N GLU A 493 2.49 15.34 14.47
CA GLU A 493 2.82 13.91 14.47
C GLU A 493 4.27 13.67 14.85
N ALA A 494 4.52 12.63 15.64
CA ALA A 494 5.86 12.15 15.89
C ALA A 494 6.01 10.64 15.72
N THR A 495 7.22 10.23 15.34
CA THR A 495 7.62 8.83 15.26
C THR A 495 8.94 8.63 16.00
N LEU A 496 8.93 7.86 17.08
CA LEU A 496 10.14 7.39 17.77
C LEU A 496 10.56 6.02 17.22
N SER A 497 11.54 6.00 16.32
CA SER A 497 12.11 4.77 15.76
C SER A 497 13.00 4.06 16.79
N LEU A 498 12.70 2.78 17.04
CA LEU A 498 13.35 1.90 18.01
C LEU A 498 13.81 0.60 17.35
N THR A 499 14.27 0.69 16.10
CA THR A 499 14.65 -0.48 15.31
C THR A 499 16.12 -0.83 15.54
N PRO A 500 16.45 -1.98 16.17
CA PRO A 500 17.82 -2.29 16.57
C PRO A 500 18.65 -2.98 15.48
N SER A 501 18.00 -3.48 14.43
CA SER A 501 18.63 -4.15 13.29
C SER A 501 19.29 -3.12 12.35
N LYS A 502 20.24 -3.59 11.54
CA LYS A 502 21.00 -2.77 10.56
C LYS A 502 20.67 -3.17 9.13
N GLY A 503 21.02 -2.34 8.14
CA GLY A 503 20.87 -2.61 6.72
C GLY A 503 19.73 -1.85 6.03
N TRP A 504 19.07 -0.95 6.76
CA TRP A 504 17.95 -0.14 6.29
C TRP A 504 18.39 1.03 5.41
N GLU A 505 19.66 1.43 5.47
CA GLU A 505 20.20 2.68 4.93
C GLU A 505 20.01 2.82 3.41
N SER A 506 19.86 1.70 2.70
CA SER A 506 19.62 1.70 1.24
C SER A 506 18.15 1.88 0.84
N GLY A 507 17.20 1.80 1.79
CA GLY A 507 15.76 1.74 1.50
C GLY A 507 15.28 0.41 0.89
N GLU A 508 16.17 -0.47 0.44
CA GLU A 508 15.80 -1.71 -0.28
C GLU A 508 15.04 -2.74 0.57
N LEU A 509 15.17 -2.68 1.89
CA LEU A 509 14.42 -3.50 2.85
C LEU A 509 13.04 -2.93 3.18
N GLY A 510 12.69 -1.76 2.65
CA GLY A 510 11.50 -1.01 3.00
C GLY A 510 11.52 -0.55 4.46
N GLY A 511 10.35 -0.46 5.09
CA GLY A 511 10.21 0.01 6.47
C GLY A 511 10.56 1.49 6.68
N TYR A 512 10.88 2.25 5.64
CA TYR A 512 11.07 3.69 5.76
C TYR A 512 9.73 4.41 5.93
N GLU A 513 9.75 5.50 6.69
CA GLU A 513 8.65 6.46 6.79
C GLU A 513 8.84 7.50 5.69
N LEU A 514 7.84 7.65 4.82
CA LEU A 514 7.86 8.63 3.74
C LEU A 514 6.71 9.61 3.91
N GLY A 515 6.98 10.89 3.74
CA GLY A 515 5.99 11.96 3.64
C GLY A 515 6.19 12.69 2.31
N MET A 516 5.11 12.92 1.56
CA MET A 516 5.15 13.56 0.25
C MET A 516 4.00 14.54 0.06
N VAL A 517 4.28 15.68 -0.56
CA VAL A 517 3.28 16.69 -0.92
C VAL A 517 2.59 16.28 -2.22
N THR A 518 1.27 16.35 -2.24
CA THR A 518 0.45 16.12 -3.43
C THR A 518 -0.21 17.42 -3.90
N GLU A 519 -0.29 17.64 -5.21
CA GLU A 519 -1.17 18.69 -5.77
C GLU A 519 -2.65 18.29 -5.63
N ASP A 520 -3.55 19.28 -5.57
CA ASP A 520 -4.99 19.08 -5.32
C ASP A 520 -5.58 17.97 -6.23
N PRO A 521 -6.45 17.08 -5.68
CA PRO A 521 -6.97 15.91 -6.38
C PRO A 521 -7.90 16.22 -7.57
N GLU A 522 -8.15 17.49 -7.91
CA GLU A 522 -9.04 17.88 -9.00
C GLU A 522 -8.39 17.87 -10.39
N ASP A 523 -7.04 17.87 -10.49
CA ASP A 523 -6.33 17.90 -11.78
C ASP A 523 -5.63 16.57 -12.12
N GLY A 524 -6.39 15.59 -12.62
CA GLY A 524 -6.12 15.10 -13.98
C GLY A 524 -6.17 13.60 -14.27
N ASP A 525 -5.95 13.35 -15.57
CA ASP A 525 -6.18 12.10 -16.31
C ASP A 525 -5.51 10.81 -15.78
N GLU A 526 -6.17 9.71 -16.14
CA GLU A 526 -6.16 8.31 -15.70
C GLU A 526 -4.91 7.49 -16.10
N ASP A 527 -4.40 6.62 -15.20
CA ASP A 527 -4.07 5.20 -15.51
C ASP A 527 -3.51 4.39 -14.31
N ASP A 528 -2.81 4.98 -13.32
CA ASP A 528 -2.33 4.26 -12.11
C ASP A 528 -2.70 5.00 -10.81
N PRO A 529 -3.68 4.50 -10.01
CA PRO A 529 -4.11 5.15 -8.78
C PRO A 529 -3.06 5.11 -7.65
N ALA A 530 -1.95 4.38 -7.82
CA ALA A 530 -0.84 4.34 -6.87
C ALA A 530 0.25 5.39 -7.16
N ILE A 531 0.12 6.19 -8.23
CA ILE A 531 1.07 7.25 -8.58
C ILE A 531 0.48 8.61 -8.21
N TYR A 532 1.05 9.23 -7.17
CA TYR A 532 0.68 10.58 -6.75
C TYR A 532 1.35 11.63 -7.63
N LYS A 533 0.62 12.67 -8.03
CA LYS A 533 1.19 13.80 -8.80
C LYS A 533 2.07 14.65 -7.89
N SER A 534 3.37 14.66 -8.18
CA SER A 534 4.35 15.52 -7.52
C SER A 534 4.38 16.90 -8.18
N SER A 535 4.53 17.95 -7.38
CA SER A 535 4.81 19.29 -7.90
C SER A 535 6.25 19.35 -8.41
N LYS A 536 6.42 19.60 -9.72
CA LYS A 536 7.70 19.87 -10.41
C LYS A 536 8.93 19.11 -9.86
N SER A 537 9.06 17.85 -10.29
CA SER A 537 10.15 16.88 -10.01
C SER A 537 9.98 16.02 -8.76
N GLU A 538 10.23 14.71 -8.88
CA GLU A 538 9.97 13.72 -7.81
C GLU A 538 10.73 14.02 -6.51
N ASP A 539 11.95 14.56 -6.61
CA ASP A 539 12.78 14.90 -5.44
C ASP A 539 12.27 16.13 -4.67
N ASP A 540 11.56 17.07 -5.33
CA ASP A 540 11.06 18.29 -4.69
C ASP A 540 9.74 18.07 -3.90
N SER A 541 9.13 16.89 -4.05
CA SER A 541 7.85 16.55 -3.40
C SER A 541 7.97 15.79 -2.09
N VAL A 542 9.13 15.19 -1.80
CA VAL A 542 9.35 14.37 -0.59
C VAL A 542 9.76 15.28 0.57
N VAL A 543 8.93 15.34 1.60
CA VAL A 543 9.16 16.17 2.80
C VAL A 543 9.73 15.38 3.98
N VAL A 544 9.52 14.06 4.01
CA VAL A 544 10.09 13.16 5.03
C VAL A 544 10.55 11.88 4.35
N ASN A 545 11.76 11.43 4.66
CA ASN A 545 12.27 10.12 4.26
C ASN A 545 13.17 9.53 5.35
N ASN A 546 12.52 8.89 6.32
CA ASN A 546 13.16 8.36 7.53
C ASN A 546 13.33 6.84 7.45
N GLN A 547 14.58 6.41 7.32
CA GLN A 547 14.92 4.99 7.41
C GLN A 547 14.69 4.48 8.83
N ALA A 548 14.30 3.20 8.94
CA ALA A 548 14.18 2.55 10.24
C ALA A 548 15.53 2.56 10.96
N SER A 549 15.55 3.10 12.18
CA SER A 549 16.77 3.38 12.91
C SER A 549 16.56 3.26 14.42
N TRP A 550 17.64 3.40 15.18
CA TRP A 550 17.58 3.29 16.64
C TRP A 550 17.56 4.66 17.30
N ASN A 551 16.61 4.87 18.23
CA ASN A 551 16.52 6.06 19.09
C ASN A 551 16.47 7.36 18.28
N HIS A 552 15.67 7.37 17.21
CA HIS A 552 15.48 8.51 16.34
C HIS A 552 14.05 9.03 16.46
N PHE A 553 13.87 10.30 16.76
CA PHE A 553 12.56 10.93 16.93
C PHE A 553 12.35 11.97 15.84
N SER A 554 11.40 11.71 14.95
CA SER A 554 10.94 12.68 13.95
C SER A 554 9.65 13.33 14.44
N LEU A 555 9.57 14.66 14.44
CA LEU A 555 8.40 15.43 14.84
C LEU A 555 8.04 16.42 13.73
N MET A 556 6.80 16.36 13.23
CA MET A 556 6.33 17.15 12.10
C MET A 556 4.96 17.77 12.39
N LEU A 557 4.75 19.02 11.98
CA LEU A 557 3.41 19.59 11.81
C LEU A 557 2.98 19.33 10.37
N ARG A 558 1.97 18.47 10.21
CA ARG A 558 1.55 17.95 8.92
C ARG A 558 0.19 18.51 8.53
N ASP A 559 0.05 19.04 7.33
CA ASP A 559 -1.23 19.49 6.77
C ASP A 559 -1.88 18.41 5.85
N PRO A 560 -3.12 18.60 5.37
CA PRO A 560 -3.82 17.62 4.54
C PRO A 560 -3.20 17.36 3.16
N SER A 561 -2.34 18.26 2.66
CA SER A 561 -1.67 18.09 1.37
C SER A 561 -0.50 17.11 1.41
N VAL A 562 -0.02 16.78 2.62
CA VAL A 562 1.08 15.83 2.81
C VAL A 562 0.51 14.43 3.05
N LEU A 563 0.74 13.51 2.12
CA LEU A 563 0.50 12.07 2.33
C LEU A 563 1.67 11.43 3.07
N LYS A 564 1.38 10.40 3.88
CA LYS A 564 2.42 9.72 4.66
C LYS A 564 2.17 8.23 4.78
N PHE A 565 3.24 7.44 4.69
CA PHE A 565 3.17 5.98 4.74
C PHE A 565 4.41 5.34 5.40
N ILE A 566 4.30 4.06 5.75
CA ILE A 566 5.43 3.21 6.16
C ILE A 566 5.57 2.10 5.14
N LYS A 567 6.66 2.10 4.37
CA LYS A 567 6.87 1.12 3.31
C LYS A 567 6.87 -0.30 3.87
N TYR A 568 6.29 -1.24 3.10
CA TYR A 568 6.37 -2.66 3.37
C TYR A 568 7.76 -3.13 3.78
N VAL A 569 7.84 -3.84 4.91
CA VAL A 569 9.09 -4.41 5.40
C VAL A 569 9.36 -5.72 4.68
N SER A 570 10.42 -5.76 3.87
CA SER A 570 10.83 -6.97 3.16
C SER A 570 11.08 -8.15 4.11
N TYR A 571 10.70 -9.35 3.68
CA TYR A 571 11.06 -10.64 4.27
C TYR A 571 12.57 -10.78 4.50
N ASN A 572 13.40 -10.10 3.70
CA ASN A 572 14.85 -10.12 3.83
C ASN A 572 15.40 -9.22 4.94
N ALA A 573 14.56 -8.45 5.62
CA ALA A 573 14.98 -7.66 6.77
C ALA A 573 15.42 -8.57 7.94
N LYS A 574 16.44 -8.13 8.69
CA LYS A 574 17.03 -8.91 9.80
C LYS A 574 16.20 -8.88 11.09
N GLY A 575 15.08 -8.18 11.09
CA GLY A 575 14.19 -7.96 12.23
C GLY A 575 13.10 -6.98 11.84
N SER A 576 12.08 -6.86 12.66
CA SER A 576 10.97 -5.94 12.46
C SER A 576 11.43 -4.48 12.56
N ARG A 577 10.67 -3.57 11.95
CA ARG A 577 10.69 -2.16 12.36
C ARG A 577 9.87 -2.02 13.64
N TRP A 578 10.41 -1.31 14.62
CA TRP A 578 9.74 -0.97 15.87
C TRP A 578 9.68 0.54 16.00
N ASP A 579 8.53 1.08 16.35
CA ASP A 579 8.42 2.50 16.68
C ASP A 579 7.28 2.78 17.66
N ILE A 580 7.26 4.01 18.17
CA ILE A 580 6.08 4.59 18.81
C ILE A 580 5.63 5.78 17.96
N SER A 581 4.39 5.68 17.46
CA SER A 581 3.70 6.76 16.76
C SER A 581 2.95 7.61 17.78
N CYS A 582 3.04 8.92 17.64
CA CYS A 582 2.30 9.88 18.46
C CYS A 582 1.63 10.91 17.55
N GLN A 583 0.40 11.29 17.89
CA GLN A 583 -0.34 12.32 17.19
C GLN A 583 -1.02 13.23 18.20
N TRP A 584 -1.05 14.53 17.94
CA TRP A 584 -1.71 15.53 18.76
C TRP A 584 -2.45 16.52 17.88
N ASN A 585 -3.75 16.75 18.12
CA ASN A 585 -4.33 18.02 17.69
C ASN A 585 -3.68 19.13 18.51
N VAL A 586 -3.52 20.28 17.89
CA VAL A 586 -2.79 21.41 18.45
C VAL A 586 -3.53 22.71 18.16
N LYS A 587 -3.24 23.72 18.98
CA LYS A 587 -3.61 25.11 18.72
C LYS A 587 -2.43 26.05 18.99
N THR A 588 -2.54 27.28 18.49
CA THR A 588 -1.55 28.33 18.71
C THR A 588 -1.63 28.85 20.15
N LYS A 589 -0.50 29.35 20.70
CA LYS A 589 -0.51 30.01 22.00
C LYS A 589 -1.09 31.42 21.87
N GLY A 590 -2.13 31.73 22.64
CA GLY A 590 -2.64 33.10 22.81
C GLY A 590 -3.84 33.50 21.95
N GLU A 591 -4.45 32.57 21.22
CA GLU A 591 -5.76 32.79 20.59
C GLU A 591 -6.88 32.47 21.60
N ASP A 592 -7.24 33.45 22.42
CA ASP A 592 -8.58 33.52 23.01
C ASP A 592 -9.45 34.41 22.09
N GLU A 593 -10.66 33.93 21.81
CA GLU A 593 -11.75 34.58 21.07
C GLU A 593 -11.87 36.10 21.33
N GLU A 594 -11.34 36.95 20.45
CA GLU A 594 -11.64 38.40 20.43
C GLU A 594 -12.79 38.78 19.48
N ASP A 595 -13.41 37.84 18.76
CA ASP A 595 -14.42 38.13 17.73
C ASP A 595 -15.86 37.67 18.08
N ASP A 596 -16.32 37.91 19.31
CA ASP A 596 -17.75 37.98 19.60
C ASP A 596 -18.06 39.07 20.64
N LYS A 597 -18.22 40.31 20.15
CA LYS A 597 -18.90 41.41 20.86
C LYS A 597 -19.84 42.20 19.95
#